data_AF-A0A3C1WJA4-F1
#
_entry.id   AF-A0A3C1WJA4-F1
#
_cell.length_a   1.000
_cell.length_b   1.000
_cell.length_c   1.000
_cell.angle_alpha   90.00
_cell.angle_beta   90.00
_cell.angle_gamma   90.00
#
_symmetry.space_group_name_H-M   'P 1'
#
loop_
_entity.id
_entity.type
_entity.pdbx_description
1 polymer ?
#
loop_
_entity_poly.entity_id
_entity_poly.type
_entity_poly.pdbx_seq_one_letter_code
_entity_poly.pdbx_strand_id
1 'polypeptide(L)'
;MSEAEVKTNTPSAPAAAVAAPKKDPHAEAKKQRVVTPEYMFLEAPRTKEFITGSEAAKEAIRRSNVDLAIAYPITPQSETMQLVGVLYGEGYVKE
;
A
#
# COMPACT_ATOMS: atom_id res chain seq x y z
N MET A 1 -40.41 -10.97 52.61
CA MET A 1 -39.30 -10.16 52.07
C MET A 1 -39.43 -10.17 50.56
N SER A 2 -40.10 -9.14 50.06
CA SER A 2 -40.31 -8.81 48.66
C SER A 2 -39.02 -8.25 48.05
N GLU A 3 -38.63 -8.70 46.87
CA GLU A 3 -37.58 -8.03 46.10
C GLU A 3 -37.95 -7.98 44.61
N ALA A 4 -37.60 -6.85 44.00
CA ALA A 4 -38.30 -6.18 42.92
C ALA A 4 -38.07 -6.79 41.53
N GLU A 5 -39.08 -6.62 40.67
CA GLU A 5 -38.95 -6.71 39.22
C GLU A 5 -37.88 -5.74 38.72
N VAL A 6 -36.85 -6.25 38.06
CA VAL A 6 -35.91 -5.45 37.27
C VAL A 6 -36.22 -5.69 35.80
N LYS A 7 -36.92 -4.74 35.19
CA LYS A 7 -37.02 -4.58 33.73
C LYS A 7 -35.69 -4.03 33.21
N THR A 8 -34.87 -4.87 32.57
CA THR A 8 -33.75 -4.40 31.76
C THR A 8 -34.13 -4.43 30.29
N ASN A 9 -34.31 -3.23 29.73
CA ASN A 9 -34.53 -2.98 28.32
C ASN A 9 -33.40 -3.61 27.48
N THR A 10 -33.79 -4.44 26.53
CA THR A 10 -32.93 -4.97 25.46
C THR A 10 -32.27 -3.79 24.71
N PRO A 11 -30.93 -3.74 24.58
CA PRO A 11 -30.29 -2.80 23.68
C PRO A 11 -30.69 -3.14 22.24
N SER A 12 -31.37 -2.19 21.60
CA SER A 12 -31.66 -2.17 20.17
C SER A 12 -30.43 -2.57 19.35
N ALA A 13 -30.65 -3.41 18.34
CA ALA A 13 -29.66 -3.88 17.38
C ALA A 13 -28.68 -2.78 16.94
N PRO A 14 -27.37 -3.08 16.79
CA PRO A 14 -26.50 -2.15 16.09
C PRO A 14 -26.97 -2.12 14.63
N ALA A 15 -27.46 -0.96 14.20
CA ALA A 15 -27.63 -0.67 12.79
C ALA A 15 -26.32 -1.00 12.09
N ALA A 16 -26.38 -1.90 11.10
CA ALA A 16 -25.23 -2.25 10.28
C ALA A 16 -24.64 -0.96 9.69
N ALA A 17 -23.46 -0.58 10.16
CA ALA A 17 -22.67 0.48 9.57
C ALA A 17 -22.48 0.12 8.10
N VAL A 18 -23.05 0.92 7.21
CA VAL A 18 -22.86 0.80 5.75
C VAL A 18 -21.36 0.90 5.51
N ALA A 19 -20.73 -0.23 5.19
CA ALA A 19 -19.30 -0.30 4.92
C ALA A 19 -18.97 0.69 3.81
N ALA A 20 -18.06 1.63 4.09
CA ALA A 20 -17.51 2.52 3.07
C ALA A 20 -17.02 1.69 1.87
N PRO A 21 -17.19 2.19 0.62
CA PRO A 21 -16.75 1.44 -0.55
C PRO A 21 -15.26 1.13 -0.41
N LYS A 22 -14.90 -0.16 -0.44
CA LYS A 22 -13.51 -0.60 -0.37
C LYS A 22 -12.76 0.01 -1.56
N LYS A 23 -11.85 0.95 -1.29
CA LYS A 23 -10.95 1.53 -2.29
C LYS A 23 -10.07 0.40 -2.84
N ASP A 24 -10.07 0.21 -4.17
CA ASP A 24 -9.22 -0.78 -4.84
C ASP A 24 -7.75 -0.49 -4.51
N PRO A 25 -7.02 -1.41 -3.84
CA PRO A 25 -5.63 -1.20 -3.45
C PRO A 25 -4.69 -1.02 -4.66
N HIS A 26 -5.10 -1.47 -5.85
CA HIS A 26 -4.29 -1.42 -7.08
C HIS A 26 -4.67 -0.27 -8.02
N ALA A 27 -5.58 0.62 -7.61
CA ALA A 27 -6.10 1.69 -8.46
C ALA A 27 -5.01 2.62 -9.01
N GLU A 28 -3.95 2.89 -8.24
CA GLU A 28 -2.85 3.75 -8.66
C GLU A 28 -1.84 3.03 -9.57
N ALA A 29 -1.55 1.75 -9.31
CA ALA A 29 -0.66 0.94 -10.15
C ALA A 29 -1.23 0.77 -11.57
N LYS A 30 -2.56 0.62 -11.70
CA LYS A 30 -3.26 0.52 -13.00
C LYS A 30 -3.09 1.75 -13.89
N LYS A 31 -2.66 2.90 -13.35
CA LYS A 31 -2.41 4.13 -14.12
C LYS A 31 -1.01 4.20 -14.73
N GLN A 32 -0.13 3.23 -14.44
CA GLN A 32 1.21 3.18 -15.02
C GLN A 32 1.15 3.10 -16.55
N ARG A 33 2.09 3.77 -17.19
CA ARG A 33 2.28 3.74 -18.64
C ARG A 33 3.72 3.39 -18.96
N VAL A 34 3.91 2.60 -20.00
CA VAL A 34 5.26 2.32 -20.54
C VAL A 34 5.74 3.56 -21.28
N VAL A 35 6.93 4.03 -20.95
CA VAL A 35 7.57 5.20 -21.53
C VAL A 35 9.00 4.84 -21.93
N THR A 36 9.61 5.65 -22.80
CA THR A 36 11.00 5.44 -23.18
C THR A 36 11.95 5.91 -22.07
N PRO A 37 13.18 5.38 -22.02
CA PRO A 37 14.20 5.84 -21.07
C PRO A 37 14.49 7.35 -21.20
N GLU A 38 14.47 7.89 -22.42
CA GLU A 38 14.73 9.31 -22.68
C GLU A 38 13.71 10.21 -21.98
N TYR A 39 12.43 9.83 -22.03
CA TYR A 39 11.38 10.54 -21.27
C TYR A 39 11.68 10.52 -19.76
N MET A 40 12.06 9.37 -19.21
CA MET A 40 12.42 9.23 -17.79
C MET A 40 13.64 10.10 -17.41
N PHE A 41 14.63 10.21 -18.30
CA PHE A 41 15.86 10.94 -18.02
C PHE A 41 15.78 12.45 -18.31
N LEU A 42 14.86 12.92 -19.15
CA LEU A 42 14.89 14.31 -19.62
C LEU A 42 13.59 15.08 -19.33
N GLU A 43 12.45 14.41 -19.39
CA GLU A 43 11.13 15.08 -19.40
C GLU A 43 10.26 14.77 -18.18
N ALA A 44 10.47 13.62 -17.53
CA ALA A 44 9.66 13.20 -16.39
C ALA A 44 9.75 14.21 -15.22
N PRO A 45 8.63 14.47 -14.49
CA PRO A 45 8.63 15.37 -13.36
C PRO A 45 9.65 14.97 -12.29
N ARG A 46 10.38 15.96 -11.75
CA ARG A 46 11.40 15.75 -10.71
C ARG A 46 11.04 16.54 -9.45
N THR A 47 10.86 15.83 -8.36
CA THR A 47 10.72 16.39 -7.01
C THR A 47 12.00 16.13 -6.23
N LYS A 48 12.46 17.13 -5.47
CA LYS A 48 13.56 16.95 -4.52
C LYS A 48 12.97 16.49 -3.20
N GLU A 49 13.36 15.31 -2.76
CA GLU A 49 12.88 14.71 -1.52
C GLU A 49 14.07 14.24 -0.69
N PHE A 50 13.94 14.35 0.63
CA PHE A 50 14.93 13.83 1.56
C PHE A 50 14.48 12.44 2.00
N ILE A 51 15.06 11.41 1.38
CA ILE A 51 14.68 10.02 1.55
C ILE A 51 15.91 9.16 1.83
N THR A 52 15.69 8.03 2.49
CA THR A 52 16.70 6.99 2.69
C THR A 52 17.06 6.29 1.37
N GLY A 53 18.18 5.58 1.34
CA GLY A 53 18.55 4.74 0.18
C GLY A 53 17.52 3.65 -0.10
N SER A 54 16.91 3.07 0.95
CA SER A 54 15.86 2.05 0.84
C SER A 54 14.59 2.61 0.18
N GLU A 55 14.19 3.83 0.54
CA GLU A 55 13.06 4.52 -0.09
C GLU A 55 13.36 4.92 -1.54
N ALA A 56 14.60 5.33 -1.84
CA ALA A 56 15.02 5.59 -3.21
C ALA A 56 14.95 4.33 -4.08
N ALA A 57 15.38 3.17 -3.55
CA ALA A 57 15.27 1.89 -4.23
C ALA A 57 13.81 1.46 -4.45
N LYS A 58 12.95 1.66 -3.44
CA LYS A 58 11.49 1.45 -3.56
C LYS A 58 10.92 2.30 -4.71
N GLU A 59 11.23 3.60 -4.73
CA GLU A 59 10.68 4.50 -5.75
C GLU A 59 11.21 4.19 -7.16
N ALA A 60 12.47 3.75 -7.27
CA ALA A 60 13.03 3.27 -8.52
C ALA A 60 12.25 2.05 -9.03
N ILE A 61 11.95 1.06 -8.18
CA ILE A 61 11.16 -0.11 -8.54
C ILE A 61 9.74 0.29 -8.94
N ARG A 62 9.09 1.18 -8.18
CA ARG A 62 7.73 1.69 -8.47
C ARG A 62 7.60 2.31 -9.87
N ARG A 63 8.66 2.99 -10.35
CA ARG A 63 8.69 3.65 -11.67
C ARG A 63 9.19 2.75 -12.78
N SER A 64 9.85 1.64 -12.43
CA SER A 64 10.43 0.70 -13.38
C SER A 64 9.45 -0.41 -13.75
N ASN A 65 9.79 -1.14 -14.81
CA ASN A 65 9.03 -2.32 -15.25
C ASN A 65 9.59 -3.57 -14.57
N VAL A 66 9.47 -3.65 -13.24
CA VAL A 66 9.94 -4.81 -12.46
C VAL A 66 8.76 -5.74 -12.20
N ASP A 67 8.81 -6.93 -12.79
CA ASP A 67 7.76 -7.93 -12.61
C ASP A 67 8.05 -8.85 -11.42
N LEU A 68 9.32 -9.18 -11.13
CA LEU A 68 9.69 -10.13 -10.08
C LEU A 68 10.75 -9.54 -9.12
N ALA A 69 10.56 -9.76 -7.82
CA ALA A 69 11.56 -9.47 -6.79
C ALA A 69 11.80 -10.71 -5.92
N ILE A 70 13.05 -11.20 -5.91
CA ILE A 70 13.46 -12.34 -5.09
C ILE A 70 14.16 -11.81 -3.83
N ALA A 71 13.70 -12.28 -2.67
CA ALA A 71 14.07 -11.73 -1.37
C ALA A 71 14.77 -12.75 -0.48
N TYR A 72 15.84 -12.32 0.18
CA TYR A 72 16.34 -12.93 1.41
C TYR A 72 16.66 -11.81 2.42
N PRO A 73 16.13 -11.85 3.65
CA PRO A 73 16.32 -10.77 4.60
C PRO A 73 17.75 -10.78 5.14
N ILE A 74 18.54 -9.77 4.77
CA ILE A 74 19.87 -9.51 5.33
C ILE A 74 20.06 -8.01 5.58
N THR A 75 20.73 -7.64 6.66
CA THR A 75 21.02 -6.23 6.96
C THR A 75 22.19 -5.73 6.12
N PRO A 76 22.10 -4.54 5.49
CA PRO A 76 21.06 -3.51 5.65
C PRO A 76 19.89 -3.59 4.64
N GLN A 77 19.93 -4.50 3.67
CA GLN A 77 18.97 -4.59 2.56
C GLN A 77 17.56 -5.03 2.96
N SER A 78 17.39 -5.63 4.14
CA SER A 78 16.11 -6.09 4.67
C SER A 78 15.06 -4.98 4.73
N GLU A 79 15.48 -3.74 4.98
CA GLU A 79 14.58 -2.58 4.96
C GLU A 79 14.03 -2.31 3.55
N THR A 80 14.89 -2.30 2.53
CA THR A 80 14.47 -2.13 1.14
C THR A 80 13.48 -3.22 0.75
N MET A 81 13.75 -4.47 1.14
CA MET A 81 12.89 -5.58 0.74
C MET A 81 11.52 -5.56 1.43
N GLN A 82 11.45 -5.07 2.67
CA GLN A 82 10.18 -4.80 3.35
C GLN A 82 9.34 -3.78 2.55
N LEU A 83 9.97 -2.73 2.02
CA LEU A 83 9.32 -1.70 1.22
C LEU A 83 8.86 -2.22 -0.16
N VAL A 84 9.60 -3.14 -0.77
CA VAL A 84 9.19 -3.83 -2.01
C VAL A 84 7.96 -4.70 -1.77
N GLY A 85 7.85 -5.34 -0.60
CA GLY A 85 6.63 -6.05 -0.20
C GLY A 85 5.39 -5.14 -0.18
N VAL A 86 5.55 -3.86 0.20
CA VAL A 86 4.46 -2.88 0.11
C VAL A 86 4.08 -2.60 -1.34
N LEU A 87 5.05 -2.51 -2.26
CA LEU A 87 4.78 -2.31 -3.69
C LEU A 87 4.04 -3.50 -4.32
N TYR A 88 4.35 -4.72 -3.90
CA TYR A 88 3.60 -5.91 -4.30
C TYR A 88 2.14 -5.81 -3.87
N GLY A 89 1.89 -5.45 -2.60
CA GLY A 89 0.53 -5.22 -2.09
C GLY A 89 -0.22 -4.07 -2.78
N GLU A 90 0.50 -3.05 -3.25
CA GLU A 90 -0.05 -1.94 -4.04
C GLU A 90 -0.24 -2.30 -5.54
N GLY A 91 0.28 -3.45 -6.00
CA GLY A 91 0.17 -3.95 -7.38
C GLY A 91 1.19 -3.36 -8.36
N TYR A 92 2.28 -2.77 -7.86
CA TYR A 92 3.37 -2.24 -8.70
C TYR A 92 4.39 -3.31 -9.12
N VAL A 93 4.50 -4.39 -8.35
CA VAL A 93 5.28 -5.59 -8.70
C VAL A 93 4.26 -6.70 -8.99
N LYS A 94 4.41 -7.35 -10.15
CA LYS A 94 3.43 -8.33 -10.65
C LYS A 94 3.84 -9.76 -10.24
N GLU A 95 3.07 -10.75 -10.69
CA GLU A 95 3.42 -12.18 -10.62
C GLU A 95 4.09 -12.62 -11.93
#